data_AF-A0A9E2TXQ3-F1
#
_entry.id   AF-A0A9E2TXQ3-F1
#
_cell.length_a   1.000
_cell.length_b   1.000
_cell.length_c   1.000
_cell.angle_alpha   90.00
_cell.angle_beta   90.00
_cell.angle_gamma   90.00
#
_symmetry.space_group_name_H-M   'P 1'
#
loop_
_entity.id
_entity.type
_entity.pdbx_description
1 polymer ?
#
loop_
_entity_poly.entity_id
_entity_poly.type
_entity_poly.pdbx_seq_one_letter_code
_entity_poly.pdbx_strand_id
1 'polypeptide(L)'
;MKYIWIAIFACSIATSCQNKTSEKKPSTVEEDRIIPSFTFDTSSVDFSVSDSLGFSIAFHKHPDSSRYHFMRFHKPDSIRNLTSILPTMASLWSAASAKIDIRLTSVNIGYPLEYDDVLTHHIEAFTSSDLWQANGPHDERVNYSLVSQIMFAHNIFPLHELMTDFGYEITGFSIEKVGFVQPEKLFELGFDKSLNIPVPYMVWIEVAQTR
;
A
#
# COMPACT_ATOMS: atom_id res chain seq x y z
N MET A 1 40.13 -48.52 -10.69
CA MET A 1 40.08 -48.88 -12.12
C MET A 1 39.38 -47.73 -12.85
N LYS A 2 40.16 -46.89 -13.53
CA LYS A 2 40.30 -46.80 -15.00
C LYS A 2 39.17 -45.99 -15.66
N TYR A 3 39.54 -44.75 -15.99
CA TYR A 3 38.92 -43.78 -16.88
C TYR A 3 38.44 -44.40 -18.22
N ILE A 4 37.35 -43.88 -18.78
CA ILE A 4 37.22 -43.70 -20.24
C ILE A 4 36.54 -42.35 -20.50
N TRP A 5 37.34 -41.44 -21.07
CA TRP A 5 36.93 -40.29 -21.87
C TRP A 5 36.59 -40.77 -23.28
N ILE A 6 35.47 -40.32 -23.86
CA ILE A 6 35.36 -40.15 -25.32
C ILE A 6 34.61 -38.85 -25.59
N ALA A 7 35.37 -37.87 -26.07
CA ALA A 7 34.89 -36.78 -26.91
C ALA A 7 34.93 -37.23 -28.38
N ILE A 8 34.04 -36.71 -29.24
CA ILE A 8 34.20 -36.40 -30.67
C ILE A 8 32.83 -35.87 -31.14
N PHE A 9 32.67 -34.58 -31.46
CA PHE A 9 33.04 -33.82 -32.67
C PHE A 9 31.94 -33.79 -33.75
N ALA A 10 31.40 -32.57 -33.93
CA ALA A 10 30.90 -31.91 -35.14
C ALA A 10 29.83 -32.58 -36.03
N CYS A 11 28.75 -31.84 -36.28
CA CYS A 11 28.46 -31.43 -37.66
C CYS A 11 27.59 -30.16 -37.69
N SER A 12 28.14 -29.09 -38.24
CA SER A 12 27.45 -27.86 -38.58
C SER A 12 26.60 -28.08 -39.84
N ILE A 13 25.32 -27.74 -39.81
CA ILE A 13 24.59 -27.36 -41.02
C ILE A 13 23.93 -26.02 -40.73
N ALA A 14 24.59 -24.96 -41.19
CA ALA A 14 24.00 -23.65 -41.35
C ALA A 14 23.21 -23.66 -42.66
N THR A 15 21.89 -23.81 -42.58
CA THR A 15 20.99 -23.45 -43.69
C THR A 15 20.62 -21.98 -43.56
N SER A 16 21.26 -21.20 -44.40
CA SER A 16 20.91 -19.82 -44.74
C SER A 16 19.50 -19.79 -45.35
N CYS A 17 18.52 -19.38 -44.55
CA CYS A 17 17.22 -18.93 -45.06
C CYS A 17 17.21 -17.41 -45.03
N GLN A 18 17.43 -16.81 -46.20
CA GLN A 18 17.17 -15.40 -46.47
C GLN A 18 15.66 -15.14 -46.38
N ASN A 19 15.16 -14.80 -45.19
CA ASN A 19 13.87 -14.17 -45.07
C ASN A 19 14.03 -12.66 -45.34
N LYS A 20 13.44 -12.22 -46.45
CA LYS A 20 13.34 -10.82 -46.86
C LYS A 20 12.73 -10.00 -45.73
N THR A 21 13.57 -9.19 -45.10
CA THR A 21 13.19 -8.07 -44.24
C THR A 21 12.34 -7.10 -45.07
N SER A 22 11.03 -7.16 -44.90
CA SER A 22 10.17 -6.01 -45.16
C SER A 22 10.33 -5.10 -43.95
N GLU A 23 11.15 -4.06 -44.09
CA GLU A 23 11.21 -2.95 -43.13
C GLU A 23 9.85 -2.25 -43.12
N LYS A 24 8.92 -2.80 -42.34
CA LYS A 24 7.78 -2.06 -41.85
C LYS A 24 8.34 -1.10 -40.80
N LYS A 25 8.54 0.15 -41.22
CA LYS A 25 8.82 1.28 -40.33
C LYS A 25 7.89 1.14 -39.11
N PRO A 26 8.40 0.97 -37.88
CA PRO A 26 7.54 0.88 -36.72
C PRO A 26 6.77 2.19 -36.67
N SER A 27 5.45 2.11 -36.83
CA SER A 27 4.56 3.19 -36.46
C SER A 27 4.81 3.41 -34.97
N THR A 28 5.50 4.49 -34.65
CA THR A 28 5.41 5.14 -33.35
C THR A 28 3.92 5.44 -33.16
N VAL A 29 3.23 4.49 -32.55
CA VAL A 29 2.00 4.77 -31.83
C VAL A 29 2.49 5.70 -30.73
N GLU A 30 2.31 7.00 -30.92
CA GLU A 30 2.20 7.92 -29.79
C GLU A 30 1.07 7.33 -28.96
N GLU A 31 1.42 6.55 -27.93
CA GLU A 31 0.53 6.34 -26.81
C GLU A 31 0.20 7.75 -26.34
N ASP A 32 -0.98 8.21 -26.74
CA ASP A 32 -1.63 9.38 -26.17
C ASP A 32 -1.58 9.16 -24.66
N ARG A 33 -0.58 9.76 -24.01
CA ARG A 33 -0.45 9.74 -22.57
C ARG A 33 -1.64 10.51 -22.08
N ILE A 34 -2.70 9.79 -21.70
CA ILE A 34 -3.85 10.35 -21.02
C ILE A 34 -3.29 11.04 -19.79
N ILE A 35 -3.17 12.37 -19.84
CA ILE A 35 -2.75 13.16 -18.69
C ILE A 35 -3.89 13.02 -17.69
N PRO A 36 -3.66 12.44 -16.50
CA PRO A 36 -4.70 12.34 -15.51
C PRO A 36 -5.21 13.75 -15.16
N SER A 37 -6.51 13.96 -15.35
CA SER A 37 -7.15 15.22 -15.02
C SER A 37 -7.41 15.27 -13.52
N PHE A 38 -6.78 16.23 -12.84
CA PHE A 38 -7.00 16.45 -11.41
C PHE A 38 -7.94 17.63 -11.16
N THR A 39 -8.85 17.45 -10.21
CA THR A 39 -9.68 18.52 -9.65
C THR A 39 -9.10 18.94 -8.31
N PHE A 40 -9.07 20.24 -8.05
CA PHE A 40 -8.55 20.82 -6.81
C PHE A 40 -9.67 21.56 -6.10
N ASP A 41 -9.84 21.30 -4.82
CA ASP A 41 -10.74 22.06 -3.95
C ASP A 41 -9.94 22.60 -2.76
N THR A 42 -10.28 23.81 -2.31
CA THR A 42 -9.53 24.51 -1.27
C THR A 42 -10.49 25.32 -0.41
N SER A 43 -10.36 25.14 0.90
CA SER A 43 -11.02 25.93 1.93
C SER A 43 -9.99 26.66 2.80
N SER A 44 -10.42 27.29 3.89
CA SER A 44 -9.52 27.92 4.86
C SER A 44 -8.66 26.90 5.63
N VAL A 45 -9.14 25.66 5.76
CA VAL A 45 -8.53 24.60 6.60
C VAL A 45 -8.22 23.33 5.83
N ASP A 46 -8.80 23.15 4.63
CA ASP A 46 -8.68 21.94 3.85
C ASP A 46 -8.18 22.23 2.45
N PHE A 47 -7.42 21.28 1.91
CA PHE A 47 -7.03 21.24 0.51
C PHE A 47 -7.24 19.81 0.02
N SER A 48 -7.97 19.62 -1.07
CA SER A 48 -8.17 18.30 -1.64
C SER A 48 -7.84 18.24 -3.12
N VAL A 49 -7.36 17.06 -3.53
CA VAL A 49 -7.12 16.71 -4.92
C VAL A 49 -7.87 15.44 -5.21
N SER A 50 -8.63 15.41 -6.30
CA SER A 50 -9.35 14.23 -6.76
C SER A 50 -9.12 13.96 -8.24
N ASP A 51 -9.28 12.70 -8.64
CA ASP A 51 -9.32 12.30 -10.06
C ASP A 51 -10.74 11.96 -10.50
N SER A 52 -10.90 11.68 -11.80
CA SER A 52 -12.19 11.30 -12.40
C SER A 52 -12.64 9.88 -12.05
N LEU A 53 -11.78 9.07 -11.45
CA LEU A 53 -12.05 7.68 -11.07
C LEU A 53 -12.58 7.59 -9.62
N GLY A 54 -12.67 8.72 -8.92
CA GLY A 54 -13.20 8.81 -7.56
C GLY A 54 -12.15 8.62 -6.46
N PHE A 55 -10.87 8.65 -6.79
CA PHE A 55 -9.82 8.74 -5.78
C PHE A 55 -9.63 10.18 -5.33
N SER A 56 -9.35 10.39 -4.05
CA SER A 56 -8.97 11.71 -3.56
C SER A 56 -8.03 11.67 -2.37
N ILE A 57 -7.23 12.71 -2.23
CA ILE A 57 -6.47 13.00 -1.02
C ILE A 57 -6.94 14.36 -0.48
N ALA A 58 -7.25 14.41 0.81
CA ALA A 58 -7.57 15.63 1.53
C ALA A 58 -6.53 15.90 2.62
N PHE A 59 -5.96 17.09 2.59
CA PHE A 59 -5.01 17.61 3.55
C PHE A 59 -5.72 18.61 4.46
N HIS A 60 -5.48 18.52 5.77
CA HIS A 60 -6.09 19.39 6.76
C HIS A 60 -5.02 20.15 7.56
N LYS A 61 -5.33 21.39 7.91
CA LYS A 61 -4.51 22.26 8.75
C LYS A 61 -5.35 22.95 9.81
N HIS A 62 -4.70 23.44 10.87
CA HIS A 62 -5.37 24.34 11.81
C HIS A 62 -5.68 25.69 11.15
N PRO A 63 -6.75 26.40 11.56
CA PRO A 63 -7.15 27.68 10.97
C PRO A 63 -6.04 28.75 10.96
N ASP A 64 -5.14 28.70 11.92
CA ASP A 64 -4.02 29.62 12.13
C ASP A 64 -2.68 29.10 11.55
N SER A 65 -2.68 27.90 10.95
CA SER A 65 -1.50 27.29 10.35
C SER A 65 -1.45 27.58 8.85
N SER A 66 -0.24 27.74 8.32
CA SER A 66 0.03 27.68 6.88
C SER A 66 0.34 26.26 6.39
N ARG A 67 0.52 25.31 7.32
CA ARG A 67 1.03 23.96 7.08
C ARG A 67 -0.05 22.91 7.32
N TYR A 68 -0.18 22.00 6.36
CA TYR A 68 -1.07 20.84 6.44
C TYR A 68 -0.42 19.70 7.21
N HIS A 69 -1.06 19.23 8.27
CA HIS A 69 -0.49 18.27 9.24
C HIS A 69 -1.18 16.91 9.25
N PHE A 70 -2.33 16.79 8.61
CA PHE A 70 -3.09 15.56 8.53
C PHE A 70 -3.50 15.29 7.07
N MET A 71 -3.38 14.03 6.64
CA MET A 71 -3.81 13.58 5.33
C MET A 71 -4.87 12.48 5.47
N ARG A 72 -5.96 12.58 4.71
CA ARG A 72 -6.92 11.50 4.50
C ARG A 72 -6.92 11.09 3.04
N PHE A 73 -6.84 9.79 2.77
CA PHE A 73 -7.06 9.22 1.45
C PHE A 73 -8.46 8.62 1.34
N HIS A 74 -9.07 8.78 0.18
CA HIS A 74 -10.36 8.19 -0.17
C HIS A 74 -10.23 7.43 -1.48
N LYS A 75 -10.90 6.28 -1.55
CA LYS A 75 -10.99 5.39 -2.70
C LYS A 75 -12.45 5.00 -2.96
N PRO A 76 -12.78 4.60 -4.20
CA PRO A 76 -14.05 3.91 -4.45
C PRO A 76 -14.17 2.60 -3.66
N ASP A 77 -15.38 2.26 -3.23
CA ASP A 77 -15.67 1.04 -2.44
C ASP A 77 -15.32 -0.27 -3.18
N SER A 78 -15.32 -0.24 -4.52
CA SER A 78 -14.97 -1.39 -5.37
C SER A 78 -13.50 -1.78 -5.29
N ILE A 79 -12.64 -0.87 -4.82
CA ILE A 79 -11.19 -1.10 -4.71
C ILE A 79 -10.91 -1.78 -3.37
N ARG A 80 -10.35 -2.99 -3.43
CA ARG A 80 -10.04 -3.81 -2.26
C ARG A 80 -8.56 -4.09 -2.04
N ASN A 81 -7.66 -3.62 -2.90
CA ASN A 81 -6.22 -3.85 -2.73
C ASN A 81 -5.47 -2.53 -2.64
N LEU A 82 -4.86 -2.24 -1.49
CA LEU A 82 -4.11 -1.00 -1.27
C LEU A 82 -2.88 -0.91 -2.18
N THR A 83 -2.17 -2.03 -2.35
CA THR A 83 -0.94 -2.07 -3.16
C THR A 83 -1.20 -1.64 -4.60
N SER A 84 -2.36 -2.01 -5.17
CA SER A 84 -2.73 -1.65 -6.54
C SER A 84 -2.98 -0.15 -6.77
N ILE A 85 -3.21 0.62 -5.71
CA ILE A 85 -3.57 2.05 -5.78
C ILE A 85 -2.50 2.98 -5.24
N LEU A 86 -1.37 2.46 -4.76
CA LEU A 86 -0.21 3.26 -4.36
C LEU A 86 0.26 4.21 -5.47
N PRO A 87 0.32 3.83 -6.76
CA PRO A 87 0.70 4.75 -7.83
C PRO A 87 -0.28 5.92 -7.99
N THR A 88 -1.57 5.68 -7.80
CA THR A 88 -2.61 6.73 -7.83
C THR A 88 -2.46 7.66 -6.63
N MET A 89 -2.22 7.10 -5.44
CA MET A 89 -1.93 7.90 -4.24
C MET A 89 -0.70 8.80 -4.45
N ALA A 90 0.38 8.26 -5.00
CA ALA A 90 1.59 9.01 -5.31
C ALA A 90 1.33 10.16 -6.30
N SER A 91 0.52 9.92 -7.32
CA SER A 91 0.16 10.91 -8.33
C SER A 91 -0.65 12.06 -7.72
N LEU A 92 -1.66 11.75 -6.89
CA LEU A 92 -2.46 12.74 -6.18
C LEU A 92 -1.62 13.54 -5.18
N TRP A 93 -0.73 12.88 -4.44
CA TRP A 93 0.17 13.55 -3.50
C TRP A 93 1.12 14.50 -4.24
N SER A 94 1.73 14.06 -5.34
CA SER A 94 2.60 14.90 -6.17
C SER A 94 1.89 16.14 -6.71
N ALA A 95 0.64 15.99 -7.13
CA ALA A 95 -0.19 17.11 -7.58
C ALA A 95 -0.50 18.10 -6.43
N ALA A 96 -0.69 17.59 -5.22
CA ALA A 96 -0.92 18.41 -4.03
C ALA A 96 0.35 19.13 -3.55
N SER A 97 1.49 18.44 -3.47
CA SER A 97 2.76 19.00 -2.99
C SER A 97 3.28 20.14 -3.86
N ALA A 98 2.90 20.18 -5.14
CA ALA A 98 3.16 21.30 -6.03
C ALA A 98 2.37 22.59 -5.67
N LYS A 99 1.38 22.51 -4.78
CA LYS A 99 0.43 23.60 -4.46
C LYS A 99 0.43 24.01 -2.98
N ILE A 100 0.81 23.13 -2.06
CA ILE A 100 0.70 23.37 -0.62
C ILE A 100 1.98 22.94 0.14
N ASP A 101 2.27 23.60 1.27
CA ASP A 101 3.31 23.16 2.21
C ASP A 101 2.74 22.06 3.11
N ILE A 102 3.24 20.84 2.88
CA ILE A 102 2.80 19.63 3.58
C ILE A 102 3.84 19.31 4.67
N ARG A 103 3.38 19.20 5.92
CA ARG A 103 4.16 18.83 7.11
C ARG A 103 3.35 17.85 7.95
N LEU A 104 3.16 16.64 7.43
CA LEU A 104 2.30 15.64 8.05
C LEU A 104 2.85 15.18 9.40
N THR A 105 1.91 14.92 10.29
CA THR A 105 2.09 14.23 11.57
C THR A 105 1.30 12.92 11.60
N SER A 106 0.23 12.84 10.80
CA SER A 106 -0.57 11.64 10.68
C SER A 106 -1.23 11.50 9.31
N VAL A 107 -1.48 10.25 8.95
CA VAL A 107 -2.10 9.81 7.71
C VAL A 107 -3.23 8.84 8.06
N ASN A 108 -4.38 9.01 7.42
CA ASN A 108 -5.49 8.07 7.49
C ASN A 108 -5.82 7.60 6.07
N ILE A 109 -5.74 6.30 5.86
CA ILE A 109 -6.03 5.68 4.56
C ILE A 109 -7.10 4.59 4.72
N GLY A 110 -7.95 4.69 5.73
CA GLY A 110 -8.87 3.60 6.11
C GLY A 110 -8.25 2.62 7.11
N TYR A 111 -8.81 1.41 7.17
CA TYR A 111 -8.43 0.37 8.14
C TYR A 111 -8.33 -1.01 7.47
N PRO A 112 -7.69 -2.02 8.10
CA PRO A 112 -7.35 -3.28 7.43
C PRO A 112 -8.52 -3.98 6.74
N LEU A 113 -9.73 -3.98 7.33
CA LEU A 113 -10.91 -4.62 6.71
C LEU A 113 -11.34 -4.01 5.36
N GLU A 114 -10.91 -2.79 5.04
CA GLU A 114 -11.20 -2.16 3.74
C GLU A 114 -10.33 -2.72 2.59
N TYR A 115 -9.25 -3.45 2.93
CA TYR A 115 -8.23 -3.89 2.00
C TYR A 115 -7.90 -5.38 2.21
N ASP A 116 -8.16 -6.22 1.21
CA ASP A 116 -7.90 -7.66 1.30
C ASP A 116 -6.41 -7.97 1.46
N ASP A 117 -5.52 -7.25 0.75
CA ASP A 117 -4.07 -7.42 0.87
C ASP A 117 -3.55 -7.01 2.26
N VAL A 118 -4.01 -5.87 2.79
CA VAL A 118 -3.65 -5.42 4.15
C VAL A 118 -4.21 -6.38 5.20
N LEU A 119 -5.47 -6.82 5.06
CA LEU A 119 -6.10 -7.75 6.01
C LEU A 119 -5.41 -9.11 6.01
N THR A 120 -5.03 -9.62 4.84
CA THR A 120 -4.28 -10.88 4.71
C THR A 120 -2.95 -10.76 5.45
N HIS A 121 -2.17 -9.71 5.18
CA HIS A 121 -0.90 -9.47 5.86
C HIS A 121 -1.08 -9.26 7.38
N HIS A 122 -2.17 -8.61 7.78
CA HIS A 122 -2.55 -8.44 9.18
C HIS A 122 -2.80 -9.78 9.87
N ILE A 123 -3.59 -10.67 9.27
CA ILE A 123 -3.84 -12.02 9.82
C ILE A 123 -2.52 -12.81 9.91
N GLU A 124 -1.69 -12.76 8.88
CA GLU A 124 -0.37 -13.43 8.87
C GLU A 124 0.54 -12.93 9.98
N ALA A 125 0.60 -11.61 10.22
CA ALA A 125 1.39 -11.04 11.30
C ALA A 125 0.93 -11.54 12.68
N PHE A 126 -0.38 -11.59 12.93
CA PHE A 126 -0.90 -12.06 14.22
C PHE A 126 -0.75 -13.56 14.42
N THR A 127 -0.93 -14.36 13.36
CA THR A 127 -0.72 -15.81 13.42
C THR A 127 0.75 -16.19 13.64
N SER A 128 1.69 -15.38 13.14
CA SER A 128 3.13 -15.60 13.29
C SER A 128 3.77 -14.88 14.49
N SER A 129 3.04 -14.01 15.18
CA SER A 129 3.58 -13.21 16.29
C SER A 129 3.63 -14.00 17.60
N ASP A 130 4.84 -14.33 18.07
CA ASP A 130 5.04 -14.92 19.40
C ASP A 130 4.47 -14.04 20.53
N LEU A 131 4.53 -12.71 20.36
CA LEU A 131 3.95 -11.76 21.31
C LEU A 131 2.44 -11.94 21.41
N TRP A 132 1.77 -12.13 20.27
CA TRP A 132 0.34 -12.42 20.23
C TRP A 132 0.03 -13.81 20.79
N GLN A 133 0.81 -14.83 20.48
CA GLN A 133 0.55 -16.17 21.02
C GLN A 133 0.73 -16.24 22.54
N ALA A 134 1.63 -15.43 23.11
CA ALA A 134 1.88 -15.37 24.55
C ALA A 134 0.96 -14.42 25.33
N ASN A 135 0.47 -13.35 24.70
CA ASN A 135 -0.28 -12.27 25.37
C ASN A 135 -1.61 -11.92 24.70
N GLY A 136 -2.01 -12.69 23.69
CA GLY A 136 -3.31 -12.58 23.04
C GLY A 136 -4.44 -12.87 24.02
N PRO A 137 -5.69 -12.62 23.64
CA PRO A 137 -6.83 -12.61 24.55
C PRO A 137 -7.04 -14.02 25.11
N HIS A 138 -6.45 -14.25 26.28
CA HIS A 138 -6.90 -15.21 27.26
C HIS A 138 -8.05 -14.60 28.10
N ASP A 139 -8.29 -13.29 27.98
CA ASP A 139 -9.40 -12.54 28.57
C ASP A 139 -10.14 -11.67 27.52
N GLU A 140 -11.32 -11.16 27.90
CA GLU A 140 -12.23 -10.43 27.00
C GLU A 140 -11.72 -9.03 26.56
N ARG A 141 -10.50 -8.61 26.94
CA ARG A 141 -10.01 -7.25 26.68
C ARG A 141 -8.84 -7.25 25.71
N VAL A 142 -9.06 -6.72 24.51
CA VAL A 142 -7.99 -6.55 23.53
C VAL A 142 -6.99 -5.49 24.04
N ASN A 143 -5.71 -5.84 24.05
CA ASN A 143 -4.62 -4.90 24.35
C ASN A 143 -4.29 -4.07 23.09
N TYR A 144 -4.73 -2.81 23.05
CA TYR A 144 -4.57 -1.95 21.88
C TYR A 144 -3.10 -1.62 21.60
N SER A 145 -2.28 -1.48 22.65
CA SER A 145 -0.85 -1.22 22.50
C SER A 145 -0.15 -2.41 21.86
N LEU A 146 -0.51 -3.64 22.23
CA LEU A 146 0.01 -4.85 21.59
C LEU A 146 -0.41 -4.93 20.11
N VAL A 147 -1.67 -4.59 19.79
CA VAL A 147 -2.15 -4.57 18.41
C VAL A 147 -1.34 -3.59 17.56
N SER A 148 -1.19 -2.35 18.02
CA SER A 148 -0.38 -1.32 17.34
C SER A 148 1.09 -1.76 17.18
N GLN A 149 1.68 -2.36 18.22
CA GLN A 149 3.05 -2.85 18.19
C GLN A 149 3.27 -3.94 17.13
N ILE A 150 2.36 -4.93 17.05
CA ILE A 150 2.44 -5.98 16.02
C ILE A 150 2.26 -5.37 14.64
N MET A 151 1.29 -4.47 14.47
CA MET A 151 1.05 -3.81 13.19
C MET A 151 2.29 -3.05 12.69
N PHE A 152 2.97 -2.35 13.60
CA PHE A 152 4.21 -1.62 13.32
C PHE A 152 5.37 -2.56 12.99
N ALA A 153 5.62 -3.55 13.84
CA ALA A 153 6.74 -4.48 13.66
C ALA A 153 6.66 -5.28 12.36
N HIS A 154 5.44 -5.56 11.87
CA HIS A 154 5.21 -6.33 10.65
C HIS A 154 4.91 -5.47 9.42
N ASN A 155 4.97 -4.13 9.49
CA ASN A 155 4.71 -3.25 8.34
C ASN A 155 3.38 -3.54 7.62
N ILE A 156 2.29 -3.67 8.39
CA ILE A 156 0.99 -4.13 7.86
C ILE A 156 0.50 -3.31 6.67
N PHE A 157 0.70 -2.00 6.73
CA PHE A 157 0.41 -1.12 5.61
C PHE A 157 1.64 -0.99 4.70
N PRO A 158 1.54 -1.35 3.40
CA PRO A 158 2.62 -1.23 2.42
C PRO A 158 2.83 0.22 1.96
N LEU A 159 3.04 1.14 2.90
CA LEU A 159 3.20 2.57 2.65
C LEU A 159 4.64 3.08 2.81
N HIS A 160 5.55 2.27 3.35
CA HIS A 160 6.89 2.72 3.70
C HIS A 160 7.64 3.37 2.54
N GLU A 161 7.65 2.73 1.36
CA GLU A 161 8.32 3.27 0.17
C GLU A 161 7.66 4.59 -0.27
N LEU A 162 6.33 4.60 -0.37
CA LEU A 162 5.57 5.81 -0.72
C LEU A 162 5.86 6.98 0.24
N MET A 163 5.85 6.74 1.55
CA MET A 163 6.14 7.79 2.55
C MET A 163 7.57 8.29 2.40
N THR A 164 8.52 7.38 2.19
CA THR A 164 9.94 7.71 2.01
C THR A 164 10.16 8.59 0.79
N ASP A 165 9.50 8.28 -0.33
CA ASP A 165 9.56 9.09 -1.57
C ASP A 165 9.09 10.54 -1.36
N PHE A 166 8.19 10.76 -0.40
CA PHE A 166 7.72 12.10 -0.01
C PHE A 166 8.43 12.70 1.21
N GLY A 167 9.53 12.08 1.66
CA GLY A 167 10.33 12.60 2.78
C GLY A 167 9.69 12.38 4.15
N TYR A 168 8.99 11.25 4.33
CA TYR A 168 8.37 10.85 5.59
C TYR A 168 8.80 9.44 6.02
N GLU A 169 8.87 9.23 7.32
CA GLU A 169 8.96 7.91 7.95
C GLU A 169 7.67 7.61 8.70
N ILE A 170 7.26 6.34 8.72
CA ILE A 170 6.17 5.87 9.58
C ILE A 170 6.77 5.63 10.96
N THR A 171 6.23 6.28 11.99
CA THR A 171 6.75 6.21 13.36
C THR A 171 5.89 5.37 14.29
N GLY A 172 4.66 5.06 13.89
CA GLY A 172 3.75 4.28 14.70
C GLY A 172 2.32 4.21 14.15
N PHE A 173 1.45 3.59 14.95
CA PHE A 173 0.03 3.54 14.71
C PHE A 173 -0.74 3.90 15.98
N SER A 174 -1.69 4.81 15.86
CA SER A 174 -2.70 5.07 16.90
C SER A 174 -4.03 4.44 16.47
N ILE A 175 -4.66 3.70 17.38
CA ILE A 175 -5.91 2.97 17.12
C ILE A 175 -6.95 3.33 18.17
N GLU A 176 -8.19 3.57 17.74
CA GLU A 176 -9.27 4.01 18.63
C GLU A 176 -10.30 2.92 18.97
N LYS A 177 -10.52 1.98 18.04
CA LYS A 177 -11.51 0.92 18.20
C LYS A 177 -11.01 -0.35 17.57
N VAL A 178 -11.09 -1.45 18.31
CA VAL A 178 -10.69 -2.79 17.85
C VAL A 178 -11.87 -3.74 18.00
N GLY A 179 -12.07 -4.58 16.99
CA GLY A 179 -12.95 -5.75 17.04
C GLY A 179 -12.18 -6.99 16.61
N PHE A 180 -12.90 -7.97 16.09
CA PHE A 180 -12.30 -9.19 15.57
C PHE A 180 -12.73 -9.42 14.12
N VAL A 181 -11.85 -10.03 13.34
CA VAL A 181 -12.18 -10.48 11.99
C VAL A 181 -13.27 -11.54 12.09
N GLN A 182 -14.33 -11.40 11.29
CA GLN A 182 -15.42 -12.36 11.30
C GLN A 182 -14.96 -13.72 10.73
N PRO A 183 -15.44 -14.85 11.26
CA PRO A 183 -15.09 -16.18 10.75
C PRO A 183 -15.31 -16.36 9.25
N GLU A 184 -16.39 -15.80 8.71
CA GLU A 184 -16.72 -15.85 7.29
C GLU A 184 -15.66 -15.14 6.45
N LYS A 185 -15.16 -14.00 6.94
CA LYS A 185 -14.13 -13.22 6.24
C LYS A 185 -12.77 -13.91 6.29
N LEU A 186 -12.43 -14.55 7.41
CA LEU A 186 -11.24 -15.40 7.52
C LEU A 186 -11.26 -16.51 6.46
N PHE A 187 -12.39 -17.20 6.35
CA PHE A 187 -12.56 -18.29 5.38
C PHE A 187 -12.54 -17.81 3.92
N GLU A 188 -13.16 -16.66 3.61
CA GLU A 188 -13.09 -16.03 2.28
C GLU A 188 -11.63 -15.79 1.85
N LEU A 189 -10.77 -15.40 2.79
CA LEU A 189 -9.35 -15.14 2.57
C LEU A 189 -8.47 -16.40 2.67
N GLY A 190 -9.06 -17.58 2.88
CA GLY A 190 -8.33 -18.86 2.94
C GLY A 190 -7.74 -19.22 4.31
N PHE A 191 -8.15 -18.53 5.39
CA PHE A 191 -7.70 -18.79 6.76
C PHE A 191 -8.69 -19.66 7.55
N ASP A 192 -8.21 -20.22 8.67
CA ASP A 192 -9.03 -20.98 9.60
C ASP A 192 -10.06 -20.07 10.30
N LYS A 193 -11.32 -20.49 10.31
CA LYS A 193 -12.46 -19.77 10.93
C LYS A 193 -12.35 -19.60 12.43
N SER A 194 -11.56 -20.44 13.09
CA SER A 194 -11.37 -20.42 14.55
C SER A 194 -10.33 -19.39 15.01
N LEU A 195 -9.61 -18.75 14.08
CA LEU A 195 -8.63 -17.73 14.44
C LEU A 195 -9.32 -16.52 15.10
N ASN A 196 -8.74 -16.09 16.22
CA ASN A 196 -9.18 -14.91 16.94
C ASN A 196 -8.23 -13.73 16.66
N ILE A 197 -8.47 -13.04 15.53
CA ILE A 197 -7.58 -11.97 15.05
C ILE A 197 -8.20 -10.60 15.36
N PRO A 198 -7.56 -9.76 16.20
CA PRO A 198 -8.05 -8.44 16.50
C PRO A 198 -7.84 -7.55 15.27
N VAL A 199 -8.77 -6.66 14.98
CA VAL A 199 -8.65 -5.76 13.82
C VAL A 199 -9.15 -4.36 14.19
N PRO A 200 -8.35 -3.30 13.96
CA PRO A 200 -8.81 -1.95 14.21
C PRO A 200 -9.83 -1.51 13.16
N TYR A 201 -10.79 -0.69 13.59
CA TYR A 201 -11.76 -0.01 12.70
C TYR A 201 -11.39 1.45 12.44
N MET A 202 -10.42 1.98 13.16
CA MET A 202 -9.89 3.33 12.98
C MET A 202 -8.40 3.30 13.27
N VAL A 203 -7.61 3.68 12.27
CA VAL A 203 -6.14 3.70 12.32
C VAL A 203 -5.65 5.08 11.90
N TRP A 204 -4.80 5.66 12.74
CA TRP A 204 -4.00 6.84 12.44
C TRP A 204 -2.55 6.37 12.27
N ILE A 205 -2.03 6.49 11.06
CA ILE A 205 -0.63 6.18 10.76
C ILE A 205 0.18 7.41 11.13
N GLU A 206 1.00 7.28 12.16
CA GLU A 206 1.84 8.37 12.64
C GLU A 206 3.06 8.47 11.73
N VAL A 207 3.38 9.70 11.32
CA VAL A 207 4.50 9.97 10.42
C VAL A 207 5.35 11.13 10.92
N ALA A 208 6.65 11.09 10.61
CA ALA A 208 7.58 12.18 10.87
C ALA A 208 8.37 12.51 9.61
N GLN A 209 8.81 13.76 9.48
CA GLN A 209 9.55 14.21 8.31
C GLN A 209 11.03 13.81 8.40
N THR A 210 11.54 13.18 7.34
CA THR A 210 12.94 12.74 7.22
C THR A 210 13.79 13.84 6.58
N ARG A 211 14.03 14.93 7.34
CA ARG A 211 14.98 16.04 7.08
C ARG A 211 15.20 16.53 5.64
#